data_AF-A0A1F8A9D9-F1
#
_entry.id   AF-A0A1F8A9D9-F1
#
_cell.length_a   1.000
_cell.length_b   1.000
_cell.length_c   1.000
_cell.angle_alpha   90.00
_cell.angle_beta   90.00
_cell.angle_gamma   90.00
#
_symmetry.space_group_name_H-M   'P 1'
#
loop_
_entity.id
_entity.type
_entity.pdbx_description
1 polymer ?
#
loop_
_entity_poly.entity_id
_entity_poly.type
_entity_poly.pdbx_seq_one_letter_code
_entity_poly.pdbx_strand_id
1 'polypeptide(L)'
;MVVVIFAAEALLPPSTTICIRPYIPRRIHHIHLGPSSPPKNWLDARSECLKHHEFWEAHLWTDDNADSFVQDNYPHLYEMWTSYPFNVQRVDALRYMILQKYGGAVLDFDLACKRSLEPLRRFEFVAPAAHPAGFSIGMMLATPNNPYVHALVENLPVYNQVWPLLPYATVMFSTGCHYASTIFTLQSNRTNLRILAGPPDQPKMHMLNGVVNTPLFTHFGSSSWHGHDARLISFFKDLDQRILFAGLVFVLGSTAVIILLCISRRRAPKADDEERRLPSFAIKWMNKVA
;
A
#
# COMPACT_ATOMS: atom_id res chain seq x y z
N MET A 1 -15.75 -9.67 -5.48
CA MET A 1 -14.92 -10.77 -4.93
C MET A 1 -14.80 -11.82 -6.02
N VAL A 2 -13.76 -11.74 -6.87
CA VAL A 2 -13.57 -12.73 -7.95
C VAL A 2 -12.57 -13.75 -7.44
N VAL A 3 -13.10 -14.89 -7.00
CA VAL A 3 -12.33 -16.09 -6.64
C VAL A 3 -11.96 -16.77 -7.95
N VAL A 4 -10.66 -16.85 -8.28
CA VAL A 4 -10.19 -17.72 -9.36
C VAL A 4 -10.09 -19.12 -8.76
N ILE A 5 -11.05 -19.96 -9.13
CA ILE A 5 -11.09 -21.38 -8.79
C ILE A 5 -10.03 -22.09 -9.63
N PHE A 6 -9.09 -22.81 -8.99
CA PHE A 6 -8.38 -23.88 -9.66
C PHE A 6 -9.34 -25.06 -9.82
N ALA A 7 -9.88 -25.25 -11.02
CA ALA A 7 -10.56 -26.48 -11.38
C ALA A 7 -9.51 -27.57 -11.56
N ALA A 8 -9.77 -28.72 -10.95
CA ALA A 8 -8.99 -29.94 -11.07
C ALA A 8 -8.78 -30.34 -12.53
N GLU A 9 -7.63 -30.94 -12.78
CA GLU A 9 -7.17 -31.52 -14.05
C GLU A 9 -8.28 -32.33 -14.74
N ALA A 10 -8.88 -31.75 -15.78
CA ALA A 10 -9.68 -32.52 -16.73
C ALA A 10 -8.71 -33.16 -17.73
N LEU A 11 -8.78 -34.49 -17.82
CA LEU A 11 -8.01 -35.35 -18.73
C LEU A 11 -8.12 -34.84 -20.18
N LEU A 12 -7.10 -34.13 -20.66
CA LEU A 12 -6.94 -33.81 -22.08
C LEU A 12 -6.17 -34.94 -22.78
N PRO A 13 -6.50 -35.27 -24.04
CA PRO A 13 -5.86 -36.34 -24.79
C PRO A 13 -4.39 -36.03 -25.09
N PRO A 14 -3.52 -37.06 -25.24
CA PRO A 14 -2.09 -36.86 -25.43
C PRO A 14 -1.80 -36.56 -26.90
N SER A 15 -1.82 -35.29 -27.29
CA SER A 15 -1.01 -34.73 -28.40
C SER A 15 -1.48 -33.34 -28.81
N THR A 16 -1.02 -32.34 -28.08
CA THR A 16 -0.72 -31.01 -28.62
C THR A 16 0.05 -30.29 -27.53
N THR A 17 1.37 -30.34 -27.59
CA THR A 17 2.20 -29.46 -26.76
C THR A 17 1.93 -28.04 -27.25
N ILE A 18 0.90 -27.38 -26.71
CA ILE A 18 0.75 -25.95 -26.83
C ILE A 18 2.04 -25.39 -26.25
N CYS A 19 2.92 -24.92 -27.13
CA CYS A 19 4.10 -24.18 -26.74
C CYS A 19 3.61 -22.84 -26.19
N ILE A 20 3.17 -22.84 -24.92
CA ILE A 20 2.81 -21.62 -24.22
C ILE A 20 4.10 -20.82 -24.13
N ARG A 21 4.27 -19.86 -25.04
CA ARG A 21 5.40 -18.94 -24.96
C ARG A 21 5.27 -18.22 -23.62
N PRO A 22 6.29 -18.32 -22.74
CA PRO A 22 6.24 -17.63 -21.48
C PRO A 22 6.19 -16.11 -21.74
N TYR A 23 5.22 -15.45 -21.12
CA TYR A 23 4.99 -14.02 -21.22
C TYR A 23 6.00 -13.23 -20.39
N ILE A 24 6.25 -13.67 -19.15
CA ILE A 24 7.21 -13.03 -18.25
C ILE A 24 8.65 -13.46 -18.64
N PRO A 25 9.62 -12.53 -18.79
CA PRO A 25 11.02 -12.82 -19.13
C PRO A 25 11.81 -13.40 -17.95
N ARG A 26 12.92 -14.10 -18.23
CA ARG A 26 13.74 -14.80 -17.19
C ARG A 26 14.66 -13.79 -16.52
N ARG A 27 14.06 -12.87 -15.78
CA ARG A 27 14.78 -11.82 -15.05
C ARG A 27 14.32 -11.82 -13.62
N ILE A 28 15.27 -11.78 -12.70
CA ILE A 28 15.02 -11.66 -11.27
C ILE A 28 15.69 -10.38 -10.77
N HIS A 29 14.90 -9.53 -10.15
CA HIS A 29 15.30 -8.22 -9.69
C HIS A 29 15.16 -8.17 -8.16
N HIS A 30 16.19 -7.67 -7.50
CA HIS A 30 16.14 -7.31 -6.09
C HIS A 30 16.54 -5.84 -5.97
N ILE A 31 15.93 -5.13 -5.02
CA ILE A 31 16.17 -3.70 -4.81
C ILE A 31 16.68 -3.51 -3.39
N HIS A 32 17.80 -2.81 -3.26
CA HIS A 32 18.37 -2.43 -1.98
C HIS A 32 18.90 -1.00 -2.07
N LEU A 33 18.09 -0.05 -1.61
CA LEU A 33 18.48 1.36 -1.53
C LEU A 33 18.80 1.70 -0.07
N GLY A 34 19.79 2.55 0.13
CA GLY A 34 20.22 3.05 1.42
C GLY A 34 21.61 2.56 1.84
N PRO A 35 22.20 3.20 2.86
CA PRO A 35 23.61 3.03 3.21
C PRO A 35 23.91 1.73 3.98
N SER A 36 22.90 1.11 4.58
CA SER A 36 23.07 -0.05 5.47
C SER A 36 22.92 -1.34 4.70
N SER A 37 23.92 -2.22 4.75
CA SER A 37 23.83 -3.54 4.11
C SER A 37 22.64 -4.36 4.63
N PRO A 38 22.03 -5.23 3.79
CA PRO A 38 20.96 -6.10 4.24
C PRO A 38 21.44 -7.05 5.35
N PRO A 39 20.58 -7.39 6.34
CA PRO A 39 20.86 -8.42 7.31
C PRO A 39 21.28 -9.76 6.66
N LYS A 40 22.16 -10.51 7.34
CA LYS A 40 22.70 -11.78 6.80
C LYS A 40 21.60 -12.75 6.36
N ASN A 41 20.55 -12.92 7.15
CA ASN A 41 19.44 -13.82 6.82
C ASN A 41 18.71 -13.41 5.53
N TRP A 42 18.70 -12.13 5.16
CA TRP A 42 18.13 -11.66 3.89
C TRP A 42 19.08 -11.94 2.72
N LEU A 43 20.39 -11.78 2.92
CA LEU A 43 21.37 -12.18 1.92
C LEU A 43 21.31 -13.69 1.65
N ASP A 44 21.13 -14.49 2.72
CA ASP A 44 20.91 -15.93 2.63
C ASP A 44 19.60 -16.26 1.87
N ALA A 45 18.50 -15.54 2.15
CA ALA A 45 17.22 -15.67 1.43
C ALA A 45 17.37 -15.40 -0.07
N ARG A 46 17.98 -14.25 -0.42
CA ARG A 46 18.26 -13.87 -1.81
C ARG A 46 19.13 -14.93 -2.50
N SER A 47 20.16 -15.44 -1.82
CA SER A 47 21.02 -16.51 -2.34
C SER A 47 20.21 -17.75 -2.70
N GLU A 48 19.25 -18.15 -1.84
CA GLU A 48 18.37 -19.28 -2.13
C GLU A 48 17.46 -19.04 -3.34
N CYS A 49 16.98 -17.81 -3.51
CA CYS A 49 16.28 -17.44 -4.74
C CYS A 49 17.16 -17.56 -5.98
N LEU A 50 18.41 -17.10 -5.95
CA LEU A 50 19.29 -17.22 -7.11
C LEU A 50 19.62 -18.68 -7.46
N LYS A 51 19.80 -19.55 -6.47
CA LYS A 51 20.02 -21.00 -6.69
C LYS A 51 18.86 -21.65 -7.45
N HIS A 52 17.62 -21.28 -7.14
CA HIS A 52 16.43 -21.81 -7.83
C HIS A 52 16.19 -21.19 -9.22
N HIS A 53 16.99 -20.21 -9.63
CA HIS A 53 16.84 -19.44 -10.86
C HIS A 53 18.18 -19.26 -11.59
N GLU A 54 19.02 -20.30 -11.62
CA GLU A 54 20.37 -20.25 -12.23
C GLU A 54 20.38 -19.83 -13.72
N PHE A 55 19.28 -20.08 -14.43
CA PHE A 55 19.10 -19.69 -15.84
C PHE A 55 18.39 -18.34 -16.04
N TRP A 56 18.19 -17.57 -14.97
CA TRP A 56 17.58 -16.25 -15.03
C TRP A 56 18.66 -15.17 -14.91
N GLU A 57 18.47 -14.08 -15.65
CA GLU A 57 19.30 -12.89 -15.55
C GLU A 57 19.01 -12.20 -14.20
N ALA A 58 20.02 -12.11 -13.34
CA ALA A 58 19.88 -11.51 -12.02
C ALA A 58 20.32 -10.06 -12.02
N HIS A 59 19.44 -9.17 -11.56
CA HIS A 59 19.71 -7.76 -11.38
C HIS A 59 19.63 -7.38 -9.90
N LEU A 60 20.58 -6.57 -9.46
CA LEU A 60 20.55 -5.91 -8.16
C LEU A 60 20.52 -4.41 -8.39
N TRP A 61 19.48 -3.77 -7.89
CA TRP A 61 19.30 -2.33 -7.96
C TRP A 61 19.75 -1.69 -6.65
N THR A 62 20.75 -0.82 -6.73
CA THR A 62 21.35 -0.10 -5.59
C THR A 62 21.33 1.40 -5.86
N ASP A 63 21.75 2.21 -4.89
CA ASP A 63 21.91 3.66 -5.10
C ASP A 63 22.84 3.99 -6.28
N ASP A 64 23.78 3.10 -6.62
CA ASP A 64 24.74 3.29 -7.73
C ASP A 64 24.11 3.23 -9.13
N ASN A 65 22.96 2.56 -9.28
CA ASN A 65 22.35 2.32 -10.60
C ASN A 65 20.87 2.69 -10.69
N ALA A 66 20.16 2.74 -9.57
CA ALA A 66 18.73 3.04 -9.55
C ALA A 66 18.47 4.49 -9.96
N ASP A 67 19.33 5.42 -9.52
CA ASP A 67 19.17 6.84 -9.80
C ASP A 67 19.24 7.13 -11.31
N SER A 68 20.31 6.70 -11.97
CA SER A 68 20.47 6.83 -13.43
C SER A 68 19.36 6.09 -14.18
N PHE A 69 18.93 4.92 -13.71
CA PHE A 69 17.81 4.21 -14.35
C PHE A 69 16.52 5.04 -14.35
N VAL A 70 16.15 5.65 -13.20
CA VAL A 70 14.94 6.48 -13.12
C VAL A 70 15.12 7.75 -13.95
N GLN A 71 16.29 8.40 -13.88
CA GLN A 71 16.56 9.62 -14.65
C GLN A 71 16.47 9.38 -16.17
N ASP A 72 17.03 8.27 -16.65
CA ASP A 72 17.09 7.96 -18.09
C ASP A 72 15.76 7.46 -18.65
N ASN A 73 14.98 6.71 -17.86
CA ASN A 73 13.76 6.04 -18.34
C ASN A 73 12.47 6.74 -17.92
N TYR A 74 12.51 7.50 -16.81
CA TYR A 74 11.36 8.18 -16.20
C TYR A 74 11.72 9.60 -15.74
N PRO A 75 12.31 10.45 -16.61
CA PRO A 75 12.78 11.78 -16.21
C PRO A 75 11.64 12.66 -15.63
N HIS A 76 10.42 12.46 -16.10
CA HIS A 76 9.22 13.16 -15.62
C HIS A 76 8.78 12.75 -14.20
N LEU A 77 9.25 11.62 -13.67
CA LEU A 77 8.99 11.17 -12.30
C LEU A 77 10.20 11.36 -11.37
N TYR A 78 11.37 11.70 -11.89
CA TYR A 78 12.63 11.68 -11.15
C TYR A 78 12.63 12.62 -9.94
N GLU A 79 12.17 13.86 -10.10
CA GLU A 79 12.06 14.83 -9.00
C GLU A 79 11.17 14.30 -7.87
N MET A 80 9.98 13.79 -8.22
CA MET A 80 9.07 13.19 -7.25
C MET A 80 9.71 11.97 -6.57
N TRP A 81 10.31 11.07 -7.34
CA TRP A 81 10.91 9.84 -6.83
C TRP A 81 12.06 10.12 -5.86
N THR A 82 12.91 11.10 -6.15
CA THR A 82 13.98 11.53 -5.23
C THR A 82 13.44 12.25 -3.99
N SER A 83 12.27 12.89 -4.08
CA SER A 83 11.64 13.64 -2.98
C SER A 83 10.81 12.80 -2.00
N TYR A 84 10.61 11.49 -2.24
CA TYR A 84 9.82 10.65 -1.33
C TYR A 84 10.40 10.70 0.09
N PRO A 85 9.57 10.97 1.12
CA PRO A 85 10.04 11.12 2.49
C PRO A 85 10.55 9.81 3.10
N PHE A 86 10.08 8.66 2.60
CA PHE A 86 10.51 7.34 3.08
C PHE A 86 11.18 6.55 1.96
N ASN A 87 12.37 6.01 2.24
CA ASN A 87 13.13 5.25 1.26
C ASN A 87 12.38 4.01 0.73
N VAL A 88 11.49 3.41 1.54
CA VAL A 88 10.61 2.31 1.09
C VAL A 88 9.68 2.74 -0.05
N GLN A 89 9.21 4.00 -0.09
CA GLN A 89 8.42 4.50 -1.23
C GLN A 89 9.25 4.54 -2.52
N ARG A 90 10.53 4.91 -2.42
CA ARG A 90 11.47 4.87 -3.54
C ARG A 90 11.64 3.45 -4.06
N VAL A 91 11.84 2.49 -3.17
CA VAL A 91 11.96 1.05 -3.49
C VAL A 91 10.67 0.55 -4.18
N ASP A 92 9.51 0.91 -3.62
CA ASP A 92 8.22 0.48 -4.13
C ASP A 92 7.92 1.04 -5.54
N ALA A 93 8.14 2.33 -5.74
CA ALA A 93 7.98 2.98 -7.04
C ALA A 93 8.98 2.40 -8.07
N LEU A 94 10.23 2.18 -7.66
CA LEU A 94 11.27 1.62 -8.51
C LEU A 94 10.91 0.21 -8.99
N ARG A 95 10.30 -0.62 -8.14
CA ARG A 95 9.78 -1.95 -8.52
C ARG A 95 8.78 -1.87 -9.66
N TYR A 96 7.86 -0.90 -9.65
CA TYR A 96 6.90 -0.73 -10.75
C TYR A 96 7.59 -0.30 -12.04
N MET A 97 8.51 0.67 -11.96
CA MET A 97 9.29 1.16 -13.10
C MET A 97 10.16 0.06 -13.74
N ILE A 98 10.85 -0.74 -12.93
CA ILE A 98 11.64 -1.89 -13.39
C ILE A 98 10.74 -2.90 -14.12
N LEU A 99 9.61 -3.29 -13.51
CA LEU A 99 8.71 -4.26 -14.13
C LEU A 99 8.08 -3.73 -15.41
N GLN A 100 7.74 -2.44 -15.46
CA GLN A 100 7.20 -1.83 -16.68
C GLN A 100 8.22 -1.88 -17.81
N LYS A 101 9.48 -1.49 -17.54
CA LYS A 101 10.55 -1.45 -18.54
C LYS A 101 11.04 -2.83 -18.97
N TYR A 102 11.32 -3.70 -18.01
CA TYR A 102 12.04 -4.95 -18.24
C TYR A 102 11.20 -6.21 -18.08
N GLY A 103 10.03 -6.13 -17.45
CA GLY A 103 9.29 -7.29 -16.97
C GLY A 103 10.08 -8.10 -15.95
N GLY A 104 9.77 -9.39 -15.83
CA GLY A 104 10.51 -10.32 -14.96
C GLY A 104 9.84 -10.50 -13.62
N ALA A 105 10.62 -10.89 -12.61
CA ALA A 105 10.21 -11.02 -11.21
C ALA A 105 10.97 -10.02 -10.35
N VAL A 106 10.27 -9.18 -9.58
CA VAL A 106 10.86 -8.42 -8.47
C VAL A 106 10.48 -9.11 -7.18
N LEU A 107 11.47 -9.39 -6.34
CA LEU A 107 11.31 -10.05 -5.03
C LEU A 107 11.94 -9.20 -3.92
N ASP A 108 11.28 -9.14 -2.77
CA ASP A 108 11.85 -8.62 -1.53
C ASP A 108 13.01 -9.51 -1.05
N PHE A 109 13.95 -8.87 -0.35
CA PHE A 109 15.16 -9.51 0.17
C PHE A 109 14.90 -10.56 1.26
N ASP A 110 13.72 -10.55 1.88
CA ASP A 110 13.35 -11.42 2.98
C ASP A 110 12.49 -12.63 2.54
N LEU A 111 12.41 -12.85 1.22
CA LEU A 111 11.81 -14.04 0.61
C LEU A 111 12.91 -15.06 0.27
N ALA A 112 12.97 -16.16 1.01
CA ALA A 112 13.77 -17.32 0.62
C ALA A 112 12.94 -18.22 -0.30
N CYS A 113 13.31 -18.31 -1.58
CA CYS A 113 12.62 -19.19 -2.53
C CYS A 113 12.83 -20.66 -2.14
N LYS A 114 11.78 -21.47 -2.31
CA LYS A 114 11.81 -22.93 -2.07
C LYS A 114 11.77 -23.74 -3.37
N ARG A 115 11.49 -23.06 -4.49
CA ARG A 115 11.41 -23.62 -5.83
C ARG A 115 11.50 -22.52 -6.89
N SER A 116 11.69 -22.92 -8.13
CA SER A 116 11.68 -22.00 -9.27
C SER A 116 10.28 -21.41 -9.52
N LEU A 117 10.24 -20.13 -9.90
CA LEU A 117 9.06 -19.40 -10.33
C LEU A 117 8.75 -19.61 -11.83
N GLU A 118 9.51 -20.47 -12.52
CA GLU A 118 9.33 -20.80 -13.93
C GLU A 118 7.86 -21.08 -14.34
N PRO A 119 7.07 -21.87 -13.58
CA PRO A 119 5.68 -22.15 -13.95
C PRO A 119 4.74 -20.93 -13.92
N LEU A 120 5.14 -19.84 -13.25
CA LEU A 120 4.35 -18.61 -13.16
C LEU A 120 4.51 -17.72 -14.40
N ARG A 121 5.53 -17.97 -15.23
CA ARG A 121 5.82 -17.17 -16.44
C ARG A 121 4.78 -17.29 -17.55
N ARG A 122 3.87 -18.26 -17.44
CA ARG A 122 2.73 -18.45 -18.36
C ARG A 122 1.63 -17.40 -18.21
N PHE A 123 1.73 -16.52 -17.21
CA PHE A 123 0.78 -15.44 -16.96
C PHE A 123 1.40 -14.08 -17.33
N GLU A 124 0.57 -13.05 -17.48
CA GLU A 124 1.04 -11.71 -17.80
C GLU A 124 1.42 -10.90 -16.56
N PHE A 125 0.75 -11.18 -15.43
CA PHE A 125 1.05 -10.59 -14.13
C PHE A 125 0.76 -11.60 -13.02
N VAL A 126 1.64 -11.68 -12.02
CA VAL A 126 1.46 -12.55 -10.85
C VAL A 126 1.91 -11.83 -9.58
N ALA A 127 1.09 -11.87 -8.53
CA ALA A 127 1.45 -11.45 -7.18
C ALA A 127 0.73 -12.30 -6.14
N PRO A 128 1.25 -12.51 -4.92
CA PRO A 128 0.57 -13.27 -3.88
C PRO A 128 -0.49 -12.44 -3.17
N ALA A 129 -1.56 -13.08 -2.69
CA ALA A 129 -2.55 -12.40 -1.85
C ALA A 129 -1.89 -11.80 -0.59
N ALA A 130 -2.49 -10.74 -0.05
CA ALA A 130 -2.07 -10.11 1.20
C ALA A 130 -3.20 -10.09 2.24
N HIS A 131 -2.83 -9.87 3.50
CA HIS A 131 -3.74 -9.67 4.61
C HIS A 131 -3.77 -8.19 5.02
N PRO A 132 -4.94 -7.60 5.37
CA PRO A 132 -6.28 -8.21 5.42
C PRO A 132 -7.00 -8.24 4.07
N ALA A 133 -6.56 -7.47 3.07
CA ALA A 133 -7.14 -7.45 1.73
C ALA A 133 -6.09 -7.04 0.68
N GLY A 134 -6.34 -7.39 -0.58
CA GLY A 134 -5.47 -7.06 -1.70
C GLY A 134 -4.38 -8.11 -1.95
N PHE A 135 -3.25 -7.66 -2.47
CA PHE A 135 -2.10 -8.51 -2.78
C PHE A 135 -0.80 -7.88 -2.29
N SER A 136 0.21 -8.70 -1.99
CA SER A 136 1.50 -8.23 -1.52
C SER A 136 2.37 -7.86 -2.71
N ILE A 137 3.05 -6.73 -2.57
CA ILE A 137 3.97 -6.19 -3.56
C ILE A 137 5.40 -6.72 -3.39
N GLY A 138 5.67 -7.47 -2.32
CA GLY A 138 6.99 -8.05 -2.05
C GLY A 138 7.37 -9.18 -3.01
N MET A 139 6.40 -9.67 -3.80
CA MET A 139 6.65 -10.48 -4.98
C MET A 139 5.73 -9.99 -6.09
N MET A 140 6.32 -9.57 -7.20
CA MET A 140 5.57 -9.20 -8.41
C MET A 140 6.27 -9.73 -9.65
N LEU A 141 5.53 -10.43 -10.50
CA LEU A 141 5.99 -10.84 -11.82
C LEU A 141 5.14 -10.16 -12.89
N ALA A 142 5.76 -9.69 -13.96
CA ALA A 142 5.04 -9.04 -15.05
C ALA A 142 5.72 -9.24 -16.41
N THR A 143 4.92 -9.18 -17.48
CA THR A 143 5.42 -8.90 -18.82
C THR A 143 6.02 -7.50 -18.91
N PRO A 144 7.00 -7.25 -19.78
CA PRO A 144 7.37 -5.90 -20.18
C PRO A 144 6.14 -5.18 -20.73
N ASN A 145 5.99 -3.89 -20.41
CA ASN A 145 4.86 -3.06 -20.83
C ASN A 145 3.48 -3.61 -20.43
N ASN A 146 3.39 -4.37 -19.32
CA ASN A 146 2.11 -4.85 -18.81
C ASN A 146 1.16 -3.65 -18.54
N PRO A 147 -0.09 -3.63 -19.07
CA PRO A 147 -0.98 -2.49 -18.93
C PRO A 147 -1.30 -2.11 -17.48
N TYR A 148 -1.43 -3.12 -16.60
CA TYR A 148 -1.67 -2.87 -15.18
C TYR A 148 -0.43 -2.26 -14.50
N VAL A 149 0.78 -2.76 -14.80
CA VAL A 149 2.01 -2.17 -14.27
C VAL A 149 2.24 -0.76 -14.83
N HIS A 150 1.88 -0.52 -16.09
CA HIS A 150 1.90 0.83 -16.65
C HIS A 150 0.95 1.77 -15.89
N ALA A 151 -0.27 1.33 -15.58
CA ALA A 151 -1.18 2.10 -14.74
C ALA A 151 -0.63 2.37 -13.33
N LEU A 152 0.16 1.45 -12.74
CA LEU A 152 0.88 1.72 -11.49
C LEU A 152 1.89 2.86 -11.67
N VAL A 153 2.72 2.83 -12.71
CA VAL A 153 3.73 3.90 -12.89
C VAL A 153 3.06 5.26 -13.14
N GLU A 154 2.06 5.32 -14.02
CA GLU A 154 1.36 6.57 -14.37
C GLU A 154 0.61 7.21 -13.20
N ASN A 155 0.14 6.42 -12.23
CA ASN A 155 -0.63 6.93 -11.09
C ASN A 155 0.24 7.31 -9.89
N LEU A 156 1.56 7.09 -9.92
CA LEU A 156 2.46 7.49 -8.83
C LEU A 156 2.33 8.97 -8.42
N PRO A 157 2.26 9.96 -9.36
CA PRO A 157 2.10 11.37 -8.98
C PRO A 157 0.80 11.64 -8.22
N VAL A 158 -0.32 11.05 -8.67
CA VAL A 158 -1.65 11.31 -8.09
C VAL A 158 -1.74 10.77 -6.65
N TYR A 159 -1.09 9.64 -6.41
CA TYR A 159 -1.10 8.97 -5.11
C TYR A 159 0.08 9.35 -4.22
N ASN A 160 0.96 10.27 -4.63
CA ASN A 160 2.02 10.82 -3.76
C ASN A 160 1.45 11.74 -2.68
N GLN A 161 0.72 11.15 -1.73
CA GLN A 161 0.09 11.81 -0.60
C GLN A 161 0.94 11.59 0.63
N VAL A 162 1.26 12.68 1.34
CA VAL A 162 2.06 12.64 2.56
C VAL A 162 1.17 12.99 3.75
N TRP A 163 1.03 12.07 4.70
CA TRP A 163 0.38 12.32 5.99
C TRP A 163 1.46 12.38 7.08
N PRO A 164 1.89 13.58 7.51
CA PRO A 164 3.08 13.75 8.36
C PRO A 164 3.07 12.96 9.67
N LEU A 165 1.88 12.68 10.23
CA LEU A 165 1.71 11.95 11.49
C LEU A 165 1.44 10.45 11.31
N LEU A 166 1.34 9.97 10.07
CA LEU A 166 0.97 8.60 9.73
C LEU A 166 1.91 8.04 8.65
N PRO A 167 3.20 7.80 8.97
CA PRO A 167 4.18 7.26 8.02
C PRO A 167 3.74 5.92 7.39
N TYR A 168 3.13 5.02 8.14
CA TYR A 168 2.59 3.76 7.65
C TYR A 168 1.48 3.98 6.60
N ALA A 169 0.54 4.88 6.87
CA ALA A 169 -0.49 5.22 5.90
C ALA A 169 0.13 5.89 4.66
N THR A 170 1.08 6.80 4.86
CA THR A 170 1.83 7.44 3.77
C THR A 170 2.45 6.40 2.85
N VAL A 171 3.20 5.43 3.36
CA VAL A 171 3.80 4.36 2.54
C VAL A 171 2.73 3.50 1.87
N MET A 172 1.79 2.96 2.63
CA MET A 172 0.82 1.97 2.14
C MET A 172 -0.09 2.48 1.03
N PHE A 173 -0.55 3.73 1.15
CA PHE A 173 -1.51 4.35 0.24
C PHE A 173 -0.86 5.10 -0.93
N SER A 174 0.43 5.41 -0.87
CA SER A 174 1.13 6.09 -1.97
C SER A 174 1.81 5.15 -2.96
N THR A 175 2.57 4.18 -2.46
CA THR A 175 3.38 3.26 -3.28
C THR A 175 3.25 1.81 -2.83
N GLY A 176 2.65 1.56 -1.66
CA GLY A 176 2.61 0.25 -1.04
C GLY A 176 1.54 -0.70 -1.61
N CYS A 177 1.27 -1.78 -0.87
CA CYS A 177 0.34 -2.82 -1.34
C CYS A 177 -1.11 -2.35 -1.42
N HIS A 178 -1.54 -1.41 -0.58
CA HIS A 178 -2.89 -0.84 -0.68
C HIS A 178 -3.02 -0.02 -1.96
N TYR A 179 -2.07 0.87 -2.24
CA TYR A 179 -1.99 1.60 -3.50
C TYR A 179 -2.12 0.67 -4.71
N ALA A 180 -1.25 -0.34 -4.80
CA ALA A 180 -1.25 -1.25 -5.94
C ALA A 180 -2.57 -2.03 -6.07
N SER A 181 -3.12 -2.48 -4.94
CA SER A 181 -4.41 -3.16 -4.87
C SER A 181 -5.56 -2.25 -5.31
N THR A 182 -5.54 -0.96 -4.96
CA THR A 182 -6.52 0.01 -5.44
C THR A 182 -6.48 0.13 -6.95
N ILE A 183 -5.31 0.36 -7.55
CA ILE A 183 -5.16 0.44 -9.02
C ILE A 183 -5.60 -0.87 -9.69
N PHE A 184 -5.35 -2.02 -9.05
CA PHE A 184 -5.82 -3.32 -9.54
C PHE A 184 -7.35 -3.39 -9.59
N THR A 185 -8.05 -2.89 -8.56
CA THR A 185 -9.52 -2.89 -8.55
C THR A 185 -10.14 -1.98 -9.59
N LEU A 186 -9.40 -0.97 -10.06
CA LEU A 186 -9.84 -0.04 -11.11
C LEU A 186 -9.67 -0.60 -12.53
N GLN A 187 -8.99 -1.75 -12.70
CA GLN A 187 -8.81 -2.35 -14.02
C GLN A 187 -10.13 -2.96 -14.53
N SER A 188 -10.53 -2.57 -15.74
CA SER A 188 -11.73 -3.08 -16.41
C SER A 188 -11.62 -4.56 -16.78
N ASN A 189 -10.43 -5.01 -17.21
CA ASN A 189 -10.13 -6.40 -17.51
C ASN A 189 -8.99 -6.91 -16.59
N ARG A 190 -9.29 -7.95 -15.80
CA ARG A 190 -8.34 -8.57 -14.87
C ARG A 190 -8.08 -10.04 -15.19
N THR A 191 -8.59 -10.55 -16.31
CA THR A 191 -8.59 -11.98 -16.67
C THR A 191 -7.19 -12.56 -16.83
N ASN A 192 -6.18 -11.74 -17.10
CA ASN A 192 -4.78 -12.16 -17.23
C ASN A 192 -3.91 -11.84 -16.01
N LEU A 193 -4.47 -11.12 -15.02
CA LEU A 193 -3.78 -10.80 -13.78
C LEU A 193 -4.04 -11.92 -12.76
N ARG A 194 -2.99 -12.49 -12.18
CA ARG A 194 -3.10 -13.61 -11.22
C ARG A 194 -2.71 -13.16 -9.83
N ILE A 195 -3.66 -13.26 -8.91
CA ILE A 195 -3.37 -13.14 -7.48
C ILE A 195 -3.30 -14.55 -6.91
N LEU A 196 -2.13 -14.96 -6.41
CA LEU A 196 -1.92 -16.29 -5.84
C LEU A 196 -2.57 -16.33 -4.45
N ALA A 197 -3.75 -16.94 -4.40
CA ALA A 197 -4.37 -17.44 -3.19
C ALA A 197 -4.27 -18.97 -3.16
N GLY A 198 -4.66 -19.59 -2.06
CA GLY A 198 -4.79 -21.05 -2.02
C GLY A 198 -6.15 -21.57 -2.48
N PRO A 199 -6.31 -22.90 -2.53
CA PRO A 199 -7.59 -23.53 -2.82
C PRO A 199 -8.65 -23.21 -1.75
N PRO A 200 -9.95 -23.46 -2.00
CA PRO A 200 -11.02 -23.09 -1.07
C PRO A 200 -10.88 -23.66 0.36
N ASP A 201 -10.25 -24.82 0.51
CA ASP A 201 -9.95 -25.45 1.80
C ASP A 201 -8.75 -24.81 2.51
N GLN A 202 -7.84 -24.17 1.77
CA GLN A 202 -6.64 -23.51 2.30
C GLN A 202 -6.39 -22.15 1.65
N PRO A 203 -7.31 -21.17 1.76
CA PRO A 203 -7.27 -19.93 0.97
C PRO A 203 -6.03 -19.06 1.22
N LYS A 204 -5.36 -19.25 2.36
CA LYS A 204 -4.15 -18.50 2.76
C LYS A 204 -2.83 -19.15 2.32
N MET A 205 -2.86 -20.28 1.61
CA MET A 205 -1.67 -21.09 1.28
C MET A 205 -0.53 -20.28 0.62
N HIS A 206 -0.85 -19.35 -0.28
CA HIS A 206 0.11 -18.52 -0.99
C HIS A 206 0.19 -17.08 -0.49
N MET A 207 -0.55 -16.75 0.57
CA MET A 207 -0.64 -15.38 1.08
C MET A 207 0.66 -15.01 1.81
N LEU A 208 1.22 -13.83 1.51
CA LEU A 208 2.35 -13.28 2.25
C LEU A 208 1.83 -12.37 3.37
N ASN A 209 2.13 -12.72 4.63
CA ASN A 209 1.73 -11.96 5.80
C ASN A 209 2.66 -12.25 6.98
N GLY A 210 3.53 -11.30 7.33
CA GLY A 210 4.52 -11.49 8.39
C GLY A 210 5.39 -12.73 8.15
N VAL A 211 5.89 -13.35 9.22
CA VAL A 211 6.67 -14.58 9.12
C VAL A 211 5.77 -15.74 8.70
N VAL A 212 5.96 -16.27 7.49
CA VAL A 212 5.09 -17.34 6.95
C VAL A 212 5.86 -18.27 6.04
N ASN A 213 5.51 -19.56 6.09
CA ASN A 213 5.98 -20.56 5.15
C ASN A 213 4.88 -20.87 4.14
N THR A 214 5.15 -20.59 2.86
CA THR A 214 4.28 -20.95 1.74
C THR A 214 4.92 -22.09 0.93
N PRO A 215 4.23 -22.65 -0.06
CA PRO A 215 4.85 -23.59 -0.99
C PRO A 215 6.01 -22.97 -1.80
N LEU A 216 5.96 -21.66 -2.07
CA LEU A 216 6.93 -20.93 -2.89
C LEU A 216 8.08 -20.33 -2.09
N PHE A 217 7.80 -19.87 -0.86
CA PHE A 217 8.75 -19.09 -0.08
C PHE A 217 8.73 -19.44 1.40
N THR A 218 9.86 -19.29 2.06
CA THR A 218 9.94 -18.94 3.49
C THR A 218 10.09 -17.43 3.56
N HIS A 219 9.07 -16.73 4.08
CA HIS A 219 9.05 -15.28 4.21
C HIS A 219 9.39 -14.89 5.64
N PHE A 220 10.43 -14.06 5.82
CA PHE A 220 10.88 -13.65 7.14
C PHE A 220 10.10 -12.47 7.73
N GLY A 221 9.13 -11.91 7.01
CA GLY A 221 8.17 -10.96 7.57
C GLY A 221 8.83 -9.66 8.03
N SER A 222 9.71 -9.09 7.21
CA SER A 222 10.40 -7.85 7.50
C SER A 222 9.42 -6.69 7.60
N SER A 223 9.19 -6.23 8.83
CA SER A 223 8.55 -4.95 9.11
C SER A 223 9.59 -3.81 9.19
N SER A 224 10.68 -3.88 8.43
CA SER A 224 11.85 -3.00 8.58
C SER A 224 11.60 -1.49 8.43
N TRP A 225 10.51 -1.10 7.77
CA TRP A 225 10.07 0.29 7.64
C TRP A 225 8.94 0.68 8.60
N HIS A 226 8.41 -0.26 9.39
CA HIS A 226 7.28 0.00 10.27
C HIS A 226 7.71 0.90 11.44
N GLY A 227 7.10 2.09 11.50
CA GLY A 227 7.34 3.06 12.57
C GLY A 227 6.49 2.83 13.82
N HIS A 228 6.41 3.86 14.67
CA HIS A 228 5.58 3.84 15.88
C HIS A 228 4.08 3.71 15.59
N ASP A 229 3.62 4.27 14.47
CA ASP A 229 2.22 4.27 14.06
C ASP A 229 1.74 2.90 13.56
N ALA A 230 2.63 2.08 13.01
CA ALA A 230 2.32 0.70 12.66
C ALA A 230 1.90 -0.12 13.90
N ARG A 231 2.47 0.18 15.09
CA ARG A 231 2.04 -0.42 16.35
C ARG A 231 0.66 0.06 16.79
N LEU A 232 0.34 1.34 16.59
CA LEU A 232 -1.01 1.86 16.85
C LEU A 232 -2.03 1.22 15.91
N ILE A 233 -1.73 1.11 14.61
CA ILE A 233 -2.59 0.44 13.63
C ILE A 233 -2.77 -1.03 14.00
N SER A 234 -1.70 -1.74 14.38
CA SER A 234 -1.81 -3.13 14.84
C SER A 234 -2.63 -3.26 16.13
N PHE A 235 -2.60 -2.27 17.02
CA PHE A 235 -3.42 -2.26 18.23
C PHE A 235 -4.91 -2.10 17.91
N PHE A 236 -5.24 -1.27 16.91
CA PHE A 236 -6.62 -1.06 16.48
C PHE A 236 -7.13 -2.06 15.44
N LYS A 237 -6.25 -2.88 14.83
CA LYS A 237 -6.63 -3.78 13.73
C LYS A 237 -7.67 -4.83 14.15
N ASP A 238 -7.61 -5.29 15.39
CA ASP A 238 -8.46 -6.35 15.93
C ASP A 238 -9.69 -5.77 16.65
N LEU A 239 -9.80 -4.43 16.72
CA LEU A 239 -10.94 -3.76 17.31
C LEU A 239 -12.05 -3.63 16.26
N ASP A 240 -13.29 -3.92 16.65
CA ASP A 240 -14.43 -3.82 15.74
C ASP A 240 -14.53 -2.39 15.18
N GLN A 241 -14.40 -2.28 13.86
CA GLN A 241 -14.46 -1.01 13.13
C GLN A 241 -15.76 -0.24 13.41
N ARG A 242 -16.85 -0.94 13.75
CA ARG A 242 -18.12 -0.32 14.15
C ARG A 242 -18.01 0.38 15.50
N ILE A 243 -17.30 -0.21 16.46
CA ILE A 243 -17.06 0.38 17.78
C ILE A 243 -16.15 1.60 17.65
N LEU A 244 -15.11 1.51 16.83
CA LEU A 244 -14.24 2.64 16.52
C LEU A 244 -15.01 3.79 15.85
N PHE A 245 -15.87 3.48 14.89
CA PHE A 245 -16.70 4.47 14.22
C PHE A 245 -17.71 5.12 15.17
N ALA A 246 -18.40 4.33 16.00
CA ALA A 246 -19.32 4.84 17.01
C ALA A 246 -18.61 5.75 18.03
N GLY A 247 -17.41 5.37 18.47
CA GLY A 247 -16.56 6.19 19.32
C GLY A 247 -16.16 7.52 18.66
N LEU A 248 -15.76 7.48 17.39
CA LEU A 248 -15.43 8.70 16.63
C LEU A 248 -16.64 9.63 16.50
N VAL A 249 -17.81 9.10 16.14
CA VAL A 249 -19.06 9.88 16.04
C VAL A 249 -19.41 10.49 17.39
N PHE A 250 -19.24 9.75 18.49
CA PHE A 250 -19.50 10.26 19.83
C PHE A 250 -18.54 11.40 20.22
N VAL A 251 -17.25 11.27 19.91
CA VAL A 251 -16.25 12.32 20.19
C VAL A 251 -16.52 13.57 19.34
N LEU A 252 -16.78 13.42 18.05
CA LEU A 252 -17.11 14.54 17.15
C LEU A 252 -18.43 15.22 17.55
N GLY A 253 -19.44 14.44 17.92
CA GLY A 253 -20.71 14.95 18.43
C GLY A 253 -20.53 15.71 19.74
N SER A 254 -19.78 15.15 20.69
CA SER A 254 -19.52 15.75 21.99
C SER A 254 -18.71 17.04 21.88
N THR A 255 -17.68 17.07 21.02
CA THR A 255 -16.89 18.28 20.74
C THR A 255 -17.73 19.36 20.05
N ALA A 256 -18.59 19.00 19.09
CA ALA A 256 -19.53 19.94 18.48
C ALA A 256 -20.50 20.54 19.52
N VAL A 257 -21.04 19.73 20.43
CA VAL A 257 -21.91 20.20 21.52
C VAL A 257 -21.15 21.14 22.45
N ILE A 258 -19.93 20.81 22.85
CA ILE A 258 -19.09 21.67 23.70
C ILE A 258 -18.83 23.01 23.00
N ILE A 259 -18.49 23.01 21.71
CA ILE A 259 -18.28 24.24 20.92
C ILE A 259 -19.56 25.07 20.88
N LEU A 260 -20.71 24.45 20.64
CA LEU A 260 -22.02 25.13 20.63
C LEU A 260 -22.36 25.75 21.99
N LEU A 261 -22.09 25.04 23.09
CA LEU A 261 -22.28 25.54 24.46
C LEU A 261 -21.31 26.69 24.78
N CYS A 262 -20.07 26.63 24.31
CA CYS A 262 -19.12 27.75 24.44
C CYS A 262 -19.56 28.98 23.64
N ILE A 263 -20.09 28.80 22.43
CA ILE A 263 -20.61 29.90 21.60
C ILE A 263 -21.88 30.50 22.20
N SER A 264 -22.82 29.68 22.69
CA SER A 264 -24.06 30.16 23.30
C SER A 264 -23.79 30.92 24.60
N ARG A 265 -22.83 30.46 25.42
CA ARG A 265 -22.37 31.19 26.61
C ARG A 265 -21.69 32.53 26.28
N ARG A 266 -20.98 32.63 25.16
CA ARG A 266 -20.41 33.91 24.69
C ARG A 266 -21.45 34.87 24.10
N ARG A 267 -22.59 34.37 23.64
CA ARG A 267 -23.72 35.15 23.11
C ARG A 267 -24.77 35.51 24.15
N ALA A 268 -24.66 35.01 25.38
CA ALA A 268 -25.52 35.45 26.48
C ALA A 268 -25.33 36.98 26.66
N PRO A 269 -26.39 37.80 26.52
CA PRO A 269 -26.27 39.23 26.77
C PRO A 269 -25.82 39.44 28.21
N LYS A 270 -24.86 40.34 28.43
CA LYS A 270 -24.60 40.89 29.77
C LYS A 270 -25.92 41.52 30.24
N ALA A 271 -26.66 40.79 31.08
CA ALA A 271 -27.83 41.31 31.76
C ALA A 271 -27.34 42.23 32.89
N ASP A 272 -26.80 43.40 32.53
CA ASP A 272 -26.33 44.42 33.47
C ASP A 272 -26.67 45.86 33.01
N ASP A 273 -27.54 46.04 32.01
CA ASP A 273 -27.92 47.38 31.51
C ASP A 273 -29.42 47.72 31.59
N GLU A 274 -30.26 46.81 32.10
CA GLU A 274 -31.71 47.08 32.24
C GLU A 274 -32.07 47.86 33.53
N GLU A 275 -31.21 47.87 34.55
CA GLU A 275 -31.48 48.58 35.82
C GLU A 275 -31.09 50.08 35.78
N ARG A 276 -30.48 50.55 34.67
CA ARG A 276 -30.11 51.97 34.50
C ARG A 276 -31.12 52.80 33.68
N ARG A 277 -32.25 52.21 33.27
CA ARG A 277 -33.36 52.91 32.62
C ARG A 277 -34.62 52.86 33.47
N LEU A 278 -34.67 53.70 34.50
CA LEU A 278 -35.83 54.40 35.11
C LEU A 278 -35.63 54.48 36.64
N PRO A 279 -35.41 55.69 37.19
CA PRO A 279 -36.50 56.65 37.31
C PRO A 279 -36.11 58.05 36.84
N SER A 280 -35.90 58.25 35.52
CA SER A 280 -35.84 59.60 34.93
C SER A 280 -37.23 60.17 34.59
N PHE A 281 -38.29 59.36 34.63
CA PHE A 281 -39.64 59.82 34.28
C PHE A 281 -40.33 60.56 35.43
N ALA A 282 -39.99 60.24 36.68
CA ALA A 282 -40.58 60.87 37.87
C ALA A 282 -40.12 62.33 38.07
N ILE A 283 -38.90 62.68 37.66
CA ILE A 283 -38.33 64.03 37.89
C ILE A 283 -38.81 65.05 36.83
N LYS A 284 -39.27 64.61 35.66
CA LYS A 284 -39.73 65.53 34.59
C LYS A 284 -41.18 66.01 34.75
N TRP A 285 -41.99 65.35 35.58
CA TRP A 285 -43.39 65.73 35.80
C TRP A 285 -43.58 66.76 36.93
N MET A 286 -42.63 66.86 37.86
CA MET A 286 -42.70 67.79 38.98
C MET A 286 -42.29 69.25 38.65
N ASN A 287 -41.59 69.48 37.54
CA ASN A 287 -41.16 70.84 37.12
C ASN A 287 -42.15 71.54 36.17
N LYS A 288 -43.39 71.06 36.04
CA LYS A 288 -44.41 71.66 35.16
C LYS A 288 -45.66 72.17 35.88
N VAL A 289 -45.68 72.15 37.21
CA VAL A 289 -46.82 72.62 38.04
C VAL A 289 -46.32 73.50 39.21
N ALA A 290 -45.29 74.31 38.99
CA ALA A 290 -44.86 75.35 39.93
C ALA A 290 -44.96 76.72 39.24
#